data_AF-A0A7R9JNL0-F1
#
_entry.id   AF-A0A7R9JNL0-F1
#
_cell.length_a   1.000
_cell.length_b   1.000
_cell.length_c   1.000
_cell.angle_alpha   90.00
_cell.angle_beta   90.00
_cell.angle_gamma   90.00
#
_symmetry.space_group_name_H-M   'P 1'
#
loop_
_entity.id
_entity.type
_entity.pdbx_description
1 polymer ?
#
loop_
_entity_poly.entity_id
_entity_poly.type
_entity_poly.pdbx_seq_one_letter_code
_entity_poly.pdbx_strand_id
1 'polypeptide(L)'
;MAQHYLKLLFFYSSFFHLFNKISCVTKVPKIAIIGGGIGGTSAAFFIHDLFGSNGAQIDLYESNRIGGRLAMIEVNNQKYEAGGSILHPRNKYMEDFVKLFGLKKRINDNFRYGMYDGEEFVFTESQWEIMNYIKLVWRYGLGPLKLQNYIDDILTRFERSINEYGSMEQCYAHEAALKNVALCLVLSEHVQWYEDHLKSKRDERKRIVKAVAIIIRENICSHWYDGDTYPIIEVMAEQPEKEKLVKKARVQWKSLKRGPQQDVTAEALLQPPMRLLPTEHDTLVESFIAIDVKKHKIYKLQKEGVAYNTVQELIGALSPQFVEEMKTTTLLGLKEKGFSDRIVDELVTTTLTANYGQNASIHEFVGSVSVAGAGGGLWAVHGGNRLVPERLLESSKATLYKARVARVQLLNDTGGFVIESTLYREVNNNIETENNTSDYDIVIVAAPLTEDTRRGIEFSDFPVDFSFPGEYHRTVCTMVHGKINHTWFGFKDESDMLDGVLTTKLGLQFNSLGKQNPVDYSSKTNNKANKLDVWKIFAQTQLQPQFLSELFSEIKEVTFINWLAYPHYEAKPRLDQFVLFENLYHINAIEWAASAMEMSIIGAKNVALLVYNKWYDLKVDDSKKSHEEL
;
A
#
# COMPACT_ATOMS: atom_id res chain seq x y z
N MET A 1 -51.67 45.89 30.10
CA MET A 1 -51.65 44.48 30.54
C MET A 1 -52.00 43.49 29.42
N ALA A 2 -53.10 43.66 28.67
CA ALA A 2 -53.50 42.72 27.61
C ALA A 2 -52.44 42.45 26.50
N GLN A 3 -51.68 43.46 26.06
CA GLN A 3 -50.60 43.28 25.06
C GLN A 3 -49.40 42.48 25.59
N HIS A 4 -49.16 42.45 26.90
CA HIS A 4 -48.08 41.67 27.49
C HIS A 4 -48.45 40.18 27.53
N TYR A 5 -49.70 39.85 27.86
CA TYR A 5 -50.21 38.48 27.83
C TYR A 5 -50.27 37.91 26.40
N LEU A 6 -50.60 38.72 25.40
CA LEU A 6 -50.63 38.27 24.00
C LEU A 6 -49.23 37.95 23.45
N LYS A 7 -48.21 38.75 23.82
CA LYS A 7 -46.81 38.45 23.49
C LYS A 7 -46.29 37.22 24.23
N LEU A 8 -46.69 37.01 25.49
CA LEU A 8 -46.32 35.82 26.24
C LEU A 8 -46.93 34.55 25.62
N LEU A 9 -48.20 34.59 25.20
CA LEU A 9 -48.89 33.48 24.54
C LEU A 9 -48.29 33.14 23.16
N PHE A 10 -47.88 34.15 22.38
CA PHE A 10 -47.16 33.94 21.12
C PHE A 10 -45.75 33.38 21.34
N PHE A 11 -45.06 33.83 22.40
CA PHE A 11 -43.75 33.29 22.76
C PHE A 11 -43.89 31.83 23.20
N TYR A 12 -44.86 31.50 24.05
CA TYR A 12 -45.12 30.12 24.46
C TYR A 12 -45.60 29.23 23.32
N SER A 13 -46.47 29.68 22.41
CA SER A 13 -46.91 28.85 21.27
C SER A 13 -45.79 28.61 20.25
N SER A 14 -44.95 29.63 20.01
CA SER A 14 -43.78 29.51 19.12
C SER A 14 -42.70 28.63 19.75
N PHE A 15 -42.50 28.71 21.07
CA PHE A 15 -41.58 27.87 21.82
C PHE A 15 -42.09 26.43 21.94
N PHE A 16 -43.41 26.22 22.05
CA PHE A 16 -44.04 24.89 22.06
C PHE A 16 -44.02 24.22 20.67
N HIS A 17 -44.16 24.99 19.58
CA HIS A 17 -43.92 24.50 18.22
C HIS A 17 -42.44 24.20 17.94
N LEU A 18 -41.52 24.97 18.52
CA LEU A 18 -40.08 24.69 18.43
C LEU A 18 -39.70 23.45 19.26
N PHE A 19 -40.27 23.25 20.45
CA PHE A 19 -40.05 22.06 21.28
C PHE A 19 -40.74 20.80 20.73
N ASN A 20 -41.95 20.89 20.15
CA ASN A 20 -42.58 19.74 19.50
C ASN A 20 -41.88 19.32 18.19
N LYS A 21 -41.10 20.20 17.57
CA LYS A 21 -40.17 19.81 16.49
C LYS A 21 -38.86 19.20 17.00
N ILE A 22 -38.50 19.42 18.26
CA ILE A 22 -37.25 18.94 18.86
C ILE A 22 -37.45 17.66 19.71
N SER A 23 -38.69 17.36 20.11
CA SER A 23 -39.04 16.09 20.78
C SER A 23 -39.58 15.06 19.80
N CYS A 24 -38.87 14.83 18.69
CA CYS A 24 -38.95 13.53 18.03
C CYS A 24 -37.88 12.68 18.71
N VAL A 25 -38.25 11.61 19.42
CA VAL A 25 -37.28 10.59 19.79
C VAL A 25 -36.77 10.03 18.46
N THR A 26 -35.66 10.55 17.97
CA THR A 26 -35.03 10.05 16.76
C THR A 26 -34.69 8.60 17.05
N LYS A 27 -35.38 7.67 16.38
CA LYS A 27 -35.10 6.23 16.48
C LYS A 27 -33.59 6.05 16.36
N VAL A 28 -32.98 5.35 17.30
CA VAL A 28 -31.56 5.00 17.20
C VAL A 28 -31.47 3.80 16.27
N PRO A 29 -30.76 3.88 15.12
CA PRO A 29 -30.64 2.78 14.20
C PRO A 29 -29.90 1.62 14.86
N LYS A 30 -30.42 0.41 14.68
CA LYS A 30 -29.70 -0.82 15.00
C LYS A 30 -29.00 -1.35 13.74
N ILE A 31 -27.67 -1.36 13.75
CA ILE A 31 -26.83 -1.62 12.59
C ILE A 31 -26.03 -2.90 12.83
N ALA A 32 -26.11 -3.85 11.89
CA ALA A 32 -25.24 -5.02 11.87
C ALA A 32 -24.08 -4.83 10.89
N ILE A 33 -22.87 -5.18 11.32
CA ILE A 33 -21.68 -5.26 10.48
C ILE A 33 -21.20 -6.70 10.44
N ILE A 34 -21.13 -7.31 9.25
CA ILE A 34 -20.77 -8.71 9.06
C ILE A 34 -19.32 -8.79 8.54
N GLY A 35 -18.38 -9.07 9.44
CA GLY A 35 -16.94 -9.20 9.16
C GLY A 35 -16.10 -8.25 10.01
N GLY A 36 -15.20 -8.80 10.83
CA GLY A 36 -14.31 -8.07 11.74
C GLY A 36 -12.94 -7.74 11.14
N GLY A 37 -12.83 -7.68 9.82
CA GLY A 37 -11.63 -7.21 9.13
C GLY A 37 -11.41 -5.71 9.25
N ILE A 38 -10.38 -5.19 8.57
CA ILE A 38 -10.09 -3.74 8.56
C ILE A 38 -11.25 -2.91 8.01
N GLY A 39 -11.97 -3.41 6.99
CA GLY A 39 -13.15 -2.72 6.43
C GLY A 39 -14.29 -2.61 7.44
N GLY A 40 -14.71 -3.73 8.05
CA GLY A 40 -15.83 -3.73 9.00
C GLY A 40 -15.55 -2.97 10.30
N THR A 41 -14.35 -3.11 10.85
CA THR A 41 -13.94 -2.37 12.06
C THR A 41 -13.80 -0.86 11.78
N SER A 42 -13.31 -0.47 10.60
CA SER A 42 -13.30 0.94 10.19
C SER A 42 -14.70 1.49 9.98
N ALA A 43 -15.63 0.71 9.41
CA ALA A 43 -17.01 1.14 9.25
C ALA A 43 -17.68 1.36 10.60
N ALA A 44 -17.48 0.43 11.56
CA ALA A 44 -17.96 0.59 12.92
C ALA A 44 -17.44 1.89 13.54
N PHE A 45 -16.14 2.15 13.42
CA PHE A 45 -15.50 3.37 13.91
C PHE A 45 -16.10 4.63 13.28
N PHE A 46 -16.23 4.68 11.95
CA PHE A 46 -16.77 5.86 11.27
C PHE A 46 -18.25 6.07 11.51
N ILE A 47 -19.05 5.01 11.67
CA ILE A 47 -20.46 5.12 12.04
C ILE A 47 -20.55 5.69 13.46
N HIS A 48 -19.74 5.21 14.40
CA HIS A 48 -19.70 5.76 15.75
C HIS A 48 -19.36 7.26 15.75
N ASP A 49 -18.36 7.66 14.95
CA ASP A 49 -17.93 9.06 14.80
C ASP A 49 -19.04 9.95 14.20
N LEU A 50 -19.72 9.48 13.16
CA LEU A 50 -20.77 10.23 12.46
C LEU A 50 -22.06 10.37 13.28
N PHE A 51 -22.52 9.28 13.90
CA PHE A 51 -23.76 9.27 14.68
C PHE A 51 -23.56 9.80 16.11
N GLY A 52 -22.31 9.82 16.61
CA GLY A 52 -21.98 10.22 17.97
C GLY A 52 -22.24 9.13 19.02
N SER A 53 -21.81 9.40 20.26
CA SER A 53 -22.00 8.48 21.38
C SER A 53 -23.50 8.32 21.68
N ASN A 54 -24.05 7.14 21.35
CA ASN A 54 -25.47 6.75 21.43
C ASN A 54 -26.36 7.11 20.24
N GLY A 55 -25.78 7.60 19.13
CA GLY A 55 -26.57 7.88 17.92
C GLY A 55 -26.84 6.65 17.06
N ALA A 56 -26.18 5.51 17.31
CA ALA A 56 -26.44 4.23 16.66
C ALA A 56 -26.08 3.07 17.61
N GLN A 57 -26.84 1.97 17.54
CA GLN A 57 -26.45 0.69 18.12
C GLN A 57 -25.73 -0.13 17.05
N ILE A 58 -24.49 -0.54 17.31
CA ILE A 58 -23.65 -1.24 16.33
C ILE A 58 -23.32 -2.63 16.88
N ASP A 59 -23.72 -3.67 16.15
CA ASP A 59 -23.35 -5.05 16.42
C ASP A 59 -22.41 -5.54 15.30
N LEU A 60 -21.23 -6.04 15.65
CA LEU A 60 -20.26 -6.57 14.70
C LEU A 60 -20.15 -8.08 14.85
N TYR A 61 -20.37 -8.82 13.76
CA TYR A 61 -20.25 -10.27 13.70
C TYR A 61 -18.90 -10.68 13.08
N GLU A 62 -18.12 -11.48 13.80
CA GLU A 62 -16.85 -12.05 13.31
C GLU A 62 -16.77 -13.53 13.67
N SER A 63 -16.62 -14.40 12.66
CA SER A 63 -16.64 -15.86 12.87
C SER A 63 -15.32 -16.43 13.36
N ASN A 64 -14.21 -15.75 13.11
CA ASN A 64 -12.86 -16.23 13.40
C ASN A 64 -12.13 -15.29 14.35
N ARG A 65 -11.53 -14.22 13.81
CA ARG A 65 -10.61 -13.33 14.53
C ARG A 65 -10.69 -11.93 13.96
N ILE A 66 -10.59 -10.93 14.84
CA ILE A 66 -10.49 -9.54 14.43
C ILE A 66 -9.25 -9.33 13.57
N GLY A 67 -9.40 -8.51 12.53
CA GLY A 67 -8.39 -8.16 11.55
C GLY A 67 -8.37 -9.03 10.30
N GLY A 68 -9.08 -10.16 10.27
CA GLY A 68 -9.21 -11.00 9.07
C GLY A 68 -7.86 -11.39 8.46
N ARG A 69 -7.55 -10.88 7.26
CA ARG A 69 -6.28 -11.09 6.54
C ARG A 69 -5.06 -10.39 7.17
N LEU A 70 -5.23 -9.60 8.23
CA LEU A 70 -4.12 -9.09 9.06
C LEU A 70 -3.75 -10.11 10.15
N ALA A 71 -3.68 -11.38 9.78
CA ALA A 71 -3.43 -12.46 10.70
C ALA A 71 -1.95 -12.52 11.07
N MET A 72 -1.70 -12.83 12.34
CA MET A 72 -0.38 -13.20 12.84
C MET A 72 -0.30 -14.70 13.10
N ILE A 73 0.87 -15.27 12.90
CA ILE A 73 1.20 -16.66 13.23
C ILE A 73 2.30 -16.64 14.30
N GLU A 74 2.17 -17.55 15.26
CA GLU A 74 3.20 -17.78 16.27
C GLU A 74 4.15 -18.89 15.79
N VAL A 75 5.45 -18.61 15.83
CA VAL A 75 6.55 -19.52 15.48
C VAL A 75 7.66 -19.26 16.48
N ASN A 76 8.24 -20.31 17.08
CA ASN A 76 9.29 -20.15 18.09
C ASN A 76 8.92 -19.14 19.21
N ASN A 77 7.68 -19.19 19.71
CA ASN A 77 7.12 -18.28 20.73
C ASN A 77 7.18 -16.77 20.36
N GLN A 78 7.30 -16.45 19.07
CA GLN A 78 7.26 -15.09 18.54
C GLN A 78 6.18 -14.97 17.48
N LYS A 79 5.59 -13.79 17.34
CA LYS A 79 4.50 -13.54 16.39
C LYS A 79 5.02 -12.88 15.13
N TYR A 80 4.53 -13.32 13.97
CA TYR A 80 4.93 -12.84 12.66
C TYR A 80 3.70 -12.50 11.80
N GLU A 81 3.83 -11.51 10.92
CA GLU A 81 2.78 -11.17 9.96
C GLU A 81 2.63 -12.26 8.91
N ALA A 82 1.46 -12.87 8.83
CA ALA A 82 1.17 -13.88 7.81
C ALA A 82 0.51 -13.26 6.56
N GLY A 83 -0.27 -12.20 6.72
CA GLY A 83 -0.98 -11.54 5.62
C GLY A 83 -0.44 -10.16 5.30
N GLY A 84 -1.32 -9.15 5.34
CA GLY A 84 -0.97 -7.76 5.01
C GLY A 84 0.13 -7.21 5.92
N SER A 85 1.37 -7.22 5.43
CA SER A 85 2.56 -6.99 6.26
C SER A 85 3.19 -5.61 6.08
N ILE A 86 2.79 -4.85 5.05
CA ILE A 86 3.47 -3.63 4.63
C ILE A 86 2.45 -2.50 4.40
N LEU A 87 2.83 -1.30 4.82
CA LEU A 87 2.08 -0.05 4.69
C LEU A 87 2.94 1.01 4.02
N HIS A 88 2.30 1.81 3.17
CA HIS A 88 2.94 2.92 2.47
C HIS A 88 2.70 4.22 3.25
N PRO A 89 3.68 5.14 3.35
CA PRO A 89 3.51 6.44 4.04
C PRO A 89 2.35 7.31 3.52
N ARG A 90 1.92 7.06 2.27
CA ARG A 90 0.80 7.74 1.61
C ARG A 90 -0.58 7.14 1.93
N ASN A 91 -0.64 6.07 2.74
CA ASN A 91 -1.89 5.48 3.22
C ASN A 91 -2.47 6.34 4.35
N LYS A 92 -3.24 7.39 4.00
CA LYS A 92 -3.64 8.42 4.95
C LYS A 92 -4.43 7.87 6.14
N TYR A 93 -5.43 7.01 5.93
CA TYR A 93 -6.23 6.52 7.04
C TYR A 93 -5.40 5.62 7.96
N MET A 94 -4.55 4.75 7.41
CA MET A 94 -3.65 3.95 8.24
C MET A 94 -2.68 4.83 9.06
N GLU A 95 -2.12 5.88 8.46
CA GLU A 95 -1.30 6.87 9.16
C GLU A 95 -2.07 7.57 10.29
N ASP A 96 -3.29 8.04 9.99
CA ASP A 96 -4.13 8.75 10.95
C ASP A 96 -4.56 7.83 12.10
N PHE A 97 -4.91 6.56 11.83
CA PHE A 97 -5.27 5.59 12.86
C PHE A 97 -4.09 5.20 13.74
N VAL A 98 -2.90 4.99 13.15
CA VAL A 98 -1.70 4.70 13.94
C VAL A 98 -1.38 5.86 14.87
N LYS A 99 -1.49 7.11 14.40
CA LYS A 99 -1.33 8.31 15.23
C LYS A 99 -2.41 8.41 16.30
N LEU A 100 -3.68 8.22 15.92
CA LEU A 100 -4.84 8.31 16.81
C LEU A 100 -4.72 7.35 18.01
N PHE A 101 -4.23 6.13 17.77
CA PHE A 101 -4.12 5.10 18.79
C PHE A 101 -2.75 5.04 19.48
N GLY A 102 -1.86 6.00 19.19
CA GLY A 102 -0.50 6.05 19.75
C GLY A 102 0.33 4.81 19.42
N LEU A 103 0.05 4.16 18.28
CA LEU A 103 0.77 2.98 17.82
C LEU A 103 2.11 3.41 17.23
N LYS A 104 3.13 2.54 17.36
CA LYS A 104 4.47 2.81 16.85
C LYS A 104 4.66 2.16 15.49
N LYS A 105 5.38 2.85 14.62
CA LYS A 105 5.85 2.26 13.36
C LYS A 105 7.09 1.41 13.60
N ARG A 106 7.16 0.31 12.88
CA ARG A 106 8.31 -0.57 12.74
C ARG A 106 8.74 -0.52 11.28
N ILE A 107 10.01 -0.18 11.08
CA ILE A 107 10.66 -0.25 9.77
C ILE A 107 11.44 -1.57 9.75
N ASN A 108 11.37 -2.29 8.63
CA ASN A 108 12.11 -3.54 8.47
C ASN A 108 13.60 -3.27 8.29
N ASP A 109 14.44 -4.27 8.56
CA ASP A 109 15.87 -4.18 8.27
C ASP A 109 16.11 -4.08 6.75
N ASN A 110 17.29 -3.61 6.35
CA ASN A 110 17.75 -3.66 4.97
C ASN A 110 18.01 -5.11 4.55
N PHE A 111 16.95 -5.79 4.12
CA PHE A 111 17.01 -7.12 3.51
C PHE A 111 17.45 -7.05 2.06
N ARG A 112 18.27 -8.02 1.63
CA ARG A 112 18.64 -8.17 0.21
C ARG A 112 17.66 -9.07 -0.51
N TYR A 113 17.15 -8.58 -1.62
CA TYR A 113 16.22 -9.30 -2.48
C TYR A 113 16.84 -9.77 -3.79
N GLY A 114 16.23 -10.78 -4.40
CA GLY A 114 16.53 -11.21 -5.76
C GLY A 114 15.26 -11.59 -6.51
N MET A 115 15.33 -11.45 -7.82
CA MET A 115 14.26 -11.79 -8.77
C MET A 115 14.64 -13.11 -9.42
N TYR A 116 13.82 -14.14 -9.22
CA TYR A 116 14.07 -15.51 -9.65
C TYR A 116 13.05 -15.94 -10.71
N ASP A 117 13.52 -16.49 -11.82
CA ASP A 117 12.65 -16.85 -12.94
C ASP A 117 12.30 -18.35 -13.02
N GLY A 118 12.70 -19.12 -12.01
CA GLY A 118 12.55 -20.58 -11.98
C GLY A 118 13.83 -21.34 -12.28
N GLU A 119 14.81 -20.70 -12.95
CA GLU A 119 16.09 -21.31 -13.34
C GLU A 119 17.28 -20.50 -12.80
N GLU A 120 17.24 -19.17 -12.94
CA GLU A 120 18.30 -18.28 -12.49
C GLU A 120 17.76 -16.98 -11.85
N PHE A 121 18.65 -16.26 -11.17
CA PHE A 121 18.35 -14.91 -10.71
C PHE A 121 18.59 -13.89 -11.82
N VAL A 122 17.52 -13.29 -12.33
CA VAL A 122 17.62 -12.22 -13.32
C VAL A 122 18.17 -10.92 -12.71
N PHE A 123 17.97 -10.73 -11.40
CA PHE A 123 18.51 -9.62 -10.63
C PHE A 123 18.76 -10.03 -9.17
N THR A 124 19.84 -9.50 -8.58
CA THR A 124 20.16 -9.67 -7.15
C THR A 124 20.68 -8.38 -6.57
N GLU A 125 20.20 -8.03 -5.38
CA GLU A 125 20.72 -6.91 -4.63
C GLU A 125 22.09 -7.21 -4.04
N SER A 126 22.93 -6.18 -4.03
CA SER A 126 24.22 -6.11 -3.38
C SER A 126 24.07 -5.47 -2.01
N GLN A 127 25.05 -5.74 -1.14
CA GLN A 127 25.23 -5.01 0.11
C GLN A 127 25.55 -3.51 -0.12
N TRP A 128 25.98 -3.16 -1.34
CA TRP A 128 26.35 -1.79 -1.70
C TRP A 128 25.24 -1.20 -2.56
N GLU A 129 24.49 -0.23 -2.03
CA GLU A 129 23.36 0.38 -2.74
C GLU A 129 23.74 0.93 -4.12
N ILE A 130 24.93 1.54 -4.25
CA ILE A 130 25.44 2.03 -5.54
C ILE A 130 25.54 0.92 -6.60
N MET A 131 25.88 -0.29 -6.19
CA MET A 131 25.95 -1.44 -7.10
C MET A 131 24.55 -1.84 -7.59
N ASN A 132 23.51 -1.66 -6.77
CA ASN A 132 22.13 -1.93 -7.16
C ASN A 132 21.70 -0.98 -8.27
N TYR A 133 21.98 0.32 -8.14
CA TYR A 133 21.71 1.30 -9.19
C TYR A 133 22.46 0.99 -10.49
N ILE A 134 23.75 0.62 -10.39
CA ILE A 134 24.54 0.23 -11.58
C ILE A 134 23.94 -1.00 -12.25
N LYS A 135 23.60 -2.05 -11.48
CA LYS A 135 22.98 -3.27 -12.02
C LYS A 135 21.62 -2.98 -12.68
N LEU A 136 20.80 -2.13 -12.06
CA LEU A 136 19.51 -1.71 -12.59
C LEU A 136 19.67 -0.97 -13.92
N VAL A 137 20.56 0.02 -13.99
CA VAL A 137 20.83 0.77 -15.23
C VAL A 137 21.43 -0.13 -16.30
N TRP A 138 22.31 -1.05 -15.93
CA TRP A 138 22.91 -2.00 -16.88
C TRP A 138 21.87 -2.93 -17.51
N ARG A 139 20.95 -3.48 -16.70
CA ARG A 139 19.96 -4.47 -17.16
C ARG A 139 18.74 -3.85 -17.83
N TYR A 140 18.27 -2.72 -17.30
CA TYR A 140 16.98 -2.11 -17.64
C TYR A 140 17.10 -0.69 -18.23
N GLY A 141 18.32 -0.16 -18.39
CA GLY A 141 18.52 1.22 -18.80
C GLY A 141 17.93 2.20 -17.77
N LEU A 142 17.43 3.35 -18.26
CA LEU A 142 16.77 4.35 -17.40
C LEU A 142 15.30 4.02 -17.10
N GLY A 143 14.79 2.88 -17.55
CA GLY A 143 13.39 2.53 -17.37
C GLY A 143 12.92 2.38 -15.90
N PRO A 144 13.76 1.95 -14.93
CA PRO A 144 13.39 2.01 -13.51
C PRO A 144 13.12 3.44 -13.00
N LEU A 145 13.81 4.45 -13.52
CA LEU A 145 13.54 5.86 -13.17
C LEU A 145 12.19 6.30 -13.74
N LYS A 146 11.91 5.92 -14.99
CA LYS A 146 10.59 6.15 -15.61
C LYS A 146 9.47 5.44 -14.83
N LEU A 147 9.73 4.23 -14.34
CA LEU A 147 8.78 3.47 -13.53
C LEU A 147 8.54 4.17 -12.19
N GLN A 148 9.58 4.71 -11.57
CA GLN A 148 9.46 5.51 -10.35
C GLN A 148 8.61 6.77 -10.57
N ASN A 149 8.87 7.54 -11.63
CA ASN A 149 8.06 8.70 -11.99
C ASN A 149 6.59 8.33 -12.24
N TYR A 150 6.34 7.18 -12.87
CA TYR A 150 4.99 6.65 -13.08
C TYR A 150 4.29 6.34 -11.75
N ILE A 151 4.97 5.67 -10.81
CA ILE A 151 4.45 5.40 -9.47
C ILE A 151 4.13 6.71 -8.74
N ASP A 152 5.03 7.69 -8.81
CA ASP A 152 4.84 8.98 -8.16
C ASP A 152 3.64 9.75 -8.72
N ASP A 153 3.41 9.68 -10.04
CA ASP A 153 2.21 10.23 -10.69
C ASP A 153 0.93 9.53 -10.21
N ILE A 154 0.89 8.19 -10.17
CA ILE A 154 -0.26 7.43 -9.64
C ILE A 154 -0.56 7.80 -8.19
N LEU A 155 0.45 7.74 -7.32
CA LEU A 155 0.29 8.06 -5.92
C LEU A 155 -0.14 9.52 -5.73
N THR A 156 0.33 10.42 -6.60
CA THR A 156 -0.09 11.81 -6.63
C THR A 156 -1.54 11.97 -7.08
N ARG A 157 -2.05 11.17 -8.01
CA ARG A 157 -3.49 11.15 -8.36
C ARG A 157 -4.35 10.62 -7.22
N PHE A 158 -3.87 9.62 -6.49
CA PHE A 158 -4.48 9.17 -5.24
C PHE A 158 -4.62 10.32 -4.22
N GLU A 159 -3.65 11.23 -4.20
CA GLU A 159 -3.57 12.33 -3.25
C GLU A 159 -3.96 13.72 -3.78
N ARG A 160 -4.33 13.93 -5.05
CA ARG A 160 -4.47 15.30 -5.57
C ARG A 160 -5.89 15.84 -5.53
N SER A 161 -6.04 16.97 -4.85
CA SER A 161 -7.04 18.03 -4.92
C SER A 161 -6.27 19.31 -5.21
N ILE A 162 -6.76 20.09 -6.16
CA ILE A 162 -6.15 21.35 -6.62
C ILE A 162 -6.20 22.42 -5.51
N ASN A 163 -5.09 23.20 -5.40
CA ASN A 163 -4.80 24.43 -4.63
C ASN A 163 -4.40 24.32 -3.13
N GLU A 164 -3.13 24.68 -2.81
CA GLU A 164 -2.70 25.98 -2.20
C GLU A 164 -1.41 25.92 -1.30
N TYR A 165 -0.24 26.26 -1.87
CA TYR A 165 1.16 26.56 -1.40
C TYR A 165 1.82 26.15 -0.03
N GLY A 166 3.03 25.56 -0.12
CA GLY A 166 4.00 25.25 0.98
C GLY A 166 4.82 23.96 0.71
N SER A 167 6.13 23.79 1.01
CA SER A 167 7.22 24.57 1.63
C SER A 167 8.60 24.11 1.07
N MET A 168 9.66 24.87 1.37
CA MET A 168 11.00 24.91 0.71
C MET A 168 11.90 23.65 0.79
N GLU A 169 11.50 22.59 1.49
CA GLU A 169 12.42 21.49 1.88
C GLU A 169 12.69 20.49 0.74
N GLN A 170 11.81 20.42 -0.26
CA GLN A 170 11.89 19.44 -1.36
C GLN A 170 12.88 19.84 -2.49
N CYS A 171 13.35 21.09 -2.53
CA CYS A 171 14.25 21.56 -3.59
C CYS A 171 15.68 21.00 -3.49
N TYR A 172 16.16 20.68 -2.28
CA TYR A 172 17.54 20.21 -2.08
C TYR A 172 17.78 18.76 -2.54
N ALA A 173 16.74 17.93 -2.58
CA ALA A 173 16.85 16.54 -3.07
C ALA A 173 17.08 16.46 -4.60
N HIS A 174 16.64 17.48 -5.35
CA HIS A 174 16.73 17.54 -6.81
C HIS A 174 18.19 17.67 -7.29
N GLU A 175 19.02 18.41 -6.55
CA GLU A 175 20.43 18.67 -6.88
C GLU A 175 21.31 17.42 -6.68
N ALA A 176 21.02 16.61 -5.65
CA ALA A 176 21.75 15.37 -5.36
C ALA A 176 21.47 14.27 -6.41
N ALA A 177 20.22 14.14 -6.84
CA ALA A 177 19.81 13.17 -7.86
C ALA A 177 20.44 13.49 -9.24
N LEU A 178 20.49 14.77 -9.62
CA LEU A 178 21.16 15.23 -10.83
C LEU A 178 22.67 14.95 -10.83
N LYS A 179 23.34 15.11 -9.68
CA LYS A 179 24.77 14.78 -9.52
C LYS A 179 25.01 13.26 -9.63
N ASN A 180 24.12 12.44 -9.08
CA ASN A 180 24.24 10.98 -9.12
C ASN A 180 23.99 10.40 -10.53
N VAL A 181 22.99 10.92 -11.27
CA VAL A 181 22.75 10.52 -12.66
C VAL A 181 23.88 10.96 -13.59
N ALA A 182 24.40 12.19 -13.40
CA ALA A 182 25.56 12.66 -14.15
C ALA A 182 26.81 11.79 -13.89
N LEU A 183 27.04 11.38 -12.64
CA LEU A 183 28.13 10.49 -12.28
C LEU A 183 27.95 9.08 -12.88
N CYS A 184 26.74 8.52 -12.86
CA CYS A 184 26.44 7.21 -13.47
C CYS A 184 26.58 7.22 -15.00
N LEU A 185 26.19 8.30 -15.68
CA LEU A 185 26.35 8.46 -17.13
C LEU A 185 27.83 8.61 -17.53
N VAL A 186 28.63 9.32 -16.72
CA VAL A 186 30.08 9.43 -16.92
C VAL A 186 30.77 8.08 -16.69
N LEU A 187 30.27 7.27 -15.75
CA LEU A 187 30.80 5.92 -15.51
C LEU A 187 30.38 4.95 -16.64
N SER A 188 29.14 5.00 -17.12
CA SER A 188 28.64 4.06 -18.14
C SER A 188 29.27 4.25 -19.52
N GLU A 189 29.55 5.49 -19.96
CA GLU A 189 30.23 5.75 -21.25
C GLU A 189 31.69 5.30 -21.27
N HIS A 190 32.29 5.06 -20.10
CA HIS A 190 33.69 4.68 -20.01
C HIS A 190 33.92 3.25 -19.56
N VAL A 191 32.90 2.52 -19.09
CA VAL A 191 32.99 1.09 -18.75
C VAL A 191 33.48 0.27 -19.94
N GLN A 192 33.03 0.54 -21.18
CA GLN A 192 33.52 -0.18 -22.37
C GLN A 192 35.01 0.06 -22.63
N TRP A 193 35.50 1.29 -22.45
CA TRP A 193 36.92 1.63 -22.56
C TRP A 193 37.75 1.01 -21.42
N TYR A 194 37.19 0.94 -20.21
CA TYR A 194 37.81 0.32 -19.04
C TYR A 194 37.88 -1.21 -19.16
N GLU A 195 36.87 -1.87 -19.72
CA GLU A 195 36.87 -3.33 -19.96
C GLU A 195 37.90 -3.73 -21.03
N ASP A 196 38.08 -2.90 -22.06
CA ASP A 196 39.04 -3.17 -23.13
C ASP A 196 40.50 -2.96 -22.70
N HIS A 197 40.77 -2.04 -21.75
CA HIS A 197 42.14 -1.73 -21.28
C HIS A 197 42.59 -2.46 -19.99
N LEU A 198 41.68 -3.06 -19.21
CA LEU A 198 42.00 -3.61 -17.88
C LEU A 198 42.05 -5.14 -17.78
N LYS A 199 42.09 -5.87 -18.90
CA LYS A 199 42.22 -7.34 -18.89
C LYS A 199 43.53 -7.89 -18.28
N SER A 200 44.53 -7.07 -17.94
CA SER A 200 45.86 -7.59 -17.54
C SER A 200 46.41 -7.17 -16.17
N LYS A 201 45.74 -6.34 -15.34
CA LYS A 201 46.34 -5.88 -14.06
C LYS A 201 45.38 -5.83 -12.88
N ARG A 202 45.47 -6.84 -12.01
CA ARG A 202 44.59 -7.07 -10.83
C ARG A 202 44.73 -6.01 -9.73
N ASP A 203 45.89 -5.38 -9.58
CA ASP A 203 46.15 -4.40 -8.51
C ASP A 203 45.72 -2.96 -8.86
N GLU A 204 45.71 -2.60 -10.13
CA GLU A 204 45.14 -1.31 -10.61
C GLU A 204 43.62 -1.28 -10.46
N ARG A 205 42.95 -2.41 -10.68
CA ARG A 205 41.51 -2.57 -10.46
C ARG A 205 41.11 -2.25 -9.00
N LYS A 206 41.91 -2.71 -8.02
CA LYS A 206 41.67 -2.41 -6.59
C LYS A 206 41.89 -0.93 -6.26
N ARG A 207 42.90 -0.29 -6.85
CA ARG A 207 43.17 1.14 -6.63
C ARG A 207 42.08 2.05 -7.22
N ILE A 208 41.58 1.71 -8.40
CA ILE A 208 40.52 2.48 -9.07
C ILE A 208 39.16 2.29 -8.37
N VAL A 209 38.80 1.06 -7.98
CA VAL A 209 37.59 0.82 -7.17
C VAL A 209 37.67 1.58 -5.84
N LYS A 210 38.87 1.64 -5.22
CA LYS A 210 39.09 2.41 -3.99
C LYS A 210 39.00 3.93 -4.23
N ALA A 211 39.50 4.44 -5.35
CA ALA A 211 39.40 5.85 -5.73
C ALA A 211 37.96 6.28 -6.04
N VAL A 212 37.22 5.45 -6.79
CA VAL A 212 35.79 5.65 -7.06
C VAL A 212 34.99 5.58 -5.75
N ALA A 213 35.29 4.64 -4.85
CA ALA A 213 34.66 4.56 -3.54
C ALA A 213 34.97 5.78 -2.65
N ILE A 214 36.17 6.37 -2.73
CA ILE A 214 36.54 7.59 -2.00
C ILE A 214 35.80 8.82 -2.58
N ILE A 215 35.76 8.97 -3.90
CA ILE A 215 35.04 10.07 -4.58
C ILE A 215 33.54 10.02 -4.27
N ILE A 216 32.98 8.81 -4.25
CA ILE A 216 31.59 8.56 -3.83
C ILE A 216 31.42 8.90 -2.35
N ARG A 217 32.31 8.43 -1.47
CA ARG A 217 32.23 8.70 -0.02
C ARG A 217 32.31 10.19 0.30
N GLU A 218 33.17 10.97 -0.34
CA GLU A 218 33.32 12.39 0.00
C GLU A 218 32.24 13.29 -0.63
N ASN A 219 31.67 12.91 -1.78
CA ASN A 219 30.57 13.65 -2.39
C ASN A 219 29.18 13.25 -1.86
N ILE A 220 29.02 12.04 -1.32
CA ILE A 220 27.75 11.56 -0.74
C ILE A 220 27.70 11.80 0.78
N CYS A 221 28.81 11.69 1.53
CA CYS A 221 28.76 11.73 2.99
C CYS A 221 28.83 13.14 3.62
N SER A 222 28.98 14.23 2.87
CA SER A 222 29.03 15.57 3.48
C SER A 222 27.65 16.15 3.83
N HIS A 223 26.54 15.53 3.43
CA HIS A 223 25.19 16.07 3.66
C HIS A 223 24.12 15.04 4.06
N TRP A 224 24.50 13.85 4.50
CA TRP A 224 23.53 12.80 4.86
C TRP A 224 23.65 12.40 6.33
N TYR A 225 22.97 13.16 7.19
CA TYR A 225 22.59 12.78 8.55
C TYR A 225 21.23 13.39 8.91
N ASP A 226 20.21 13.06 8.14
CA ASP A 226 18.89 12.74 8.68
C ASP A 226 18.10 12.00 7.60
N GLY A 227 17.48 10.90 8.00
CA GLY A 227 16.76 10.01 7.09
C GLY A 227 15.46 10.64 6.66
N ASP A 228 15.37 11.03 5.39
CA ASP A 228 14.15 11.14 4.58
C ASP A 228 14.51 11.87 3.26
N THR A 229 14.53 11.19 2.10
CA THR A 229 14.18 11.75 0.76
C THR A 229 14.62 10.87 -0.44
N TYR A 230 13.70 10.66 -1.41
CA TYR A 230 13.89 10.49 -2.88
C TYR A 230 12.50 10.27 -3.56
N PRO A 231 12.30 10.41 -4.90
CA PRO A 231 12.92 11.28 -5.92
C PRO A 231 11.89 12.06 -6.81
N ILE A 232 12.36 13.01 -7.64
CA ILE A 232 11.69 13.47 -8.89
C ILE A 232 12.78 13.76 -9.93
N ILE A 233 12.72 13.18 -11.14
CA ILE A 233 13.42 13.69 -12.34
C ILE A 233 12.55 13.42 -13.58
N GLU A 234 11.79 14.41 -14.06
CA GLU A 234 11.38 14.51 -15.49
C GLU A 234 10.64 15.83 -15.82
N VAL A 235 11.34 16.97 -15.74
CA VAL A 235 10.89 18.20 -16.44
C VAL A 235 11.96 18.78 -17.37
N MET A 236 13.17 18.23 -17.43
CA MET A 236 14.30 18.90 -18.10
C MET A 236 14.62 18.38 -19.52
N ALA A 237 13.63 17.85 -20.24
CA ALA A 237 13.86 17.25 -21.56
C ALA A 237 14.08 18.26 -22.71
N GLU A 238 13.86 19.57 -22.54
CA GLU A 238 13.91 20.51 -23.68
C GLU A 238 14.63 21.85 -23.39
N GLN A 239 15.76 21.83 -22.68
CA GLN A 239 16.50 23.07 -22.37
C GLN A 239 17.91 23.11 -23.00
N PRO A 240 18.26 24.20 -23.73
CA PRO A 240 19.59 24.44 -24.35
C PRO A 240 20.78 24.45 -23.39
N GLU A 241 20.54 24.51 -22.08
CA GLU A 241 21.60 24.60 -21.06
C GLU A 241 22.38 23.30 -20.85
N LYS A 242 21.79 22.15 -21.18
CA LYS A 242 22.48 20.84 -21.17
C LYS A 242 23.70 20.83 -22.08
N GLU A 243 23.58 21.40 -23.28
CA GLU A 243 24.71 21.48 -24.22
C GLU A 243 25.81 22.42 -23.72
N LYS A 244 25.45 23.50 -23.01
CA LYS A 244 26.42 24.43 -22.39
C LYS A 244 27.21 23.75 -21.28
N LEU A 245 26.53 23.04 -20.37
CA LEU A 245 27.17 22.31 -19.26
C LEU A 245 28.07 21.17 -19.77
N VAL A 246 27.60 20.39 -20.75
CA VAL A 246 28.39 19.31 -21.36
C VAL A 246 29.58 19.85 -22.15
N LYS A 247 29.45 20.98 -22.87
CA LYS A 247 30.59 21.67 -23.52
C LYS A 247 31.60 22.16 -22.49
N LYS A 248 31.17 22.76 -21.38
CA LYS A 248 32.04 23.31 -20.34
C LYS A 248 32.85 22.21 -19.64
N ALA A 249 32.20 21.07 -19.33
CA ALA A 249 32.86 19.88 -18.80
C ALA A 249 33.87 19.27 -19.79
N ARG A 250 33.54 19.19 -21.09
CA ARG A 250 34.45 18.70 -22.14
C ARG A 250 35.69 19.58 -22.33
N VAL A 251 35.57 20.90 -22.13
CA VAL A 251 36.70 21.84 -22.24
C VAL A 251 37.66 21.70 -21.04
N GLN A 252 37.13 21.60 -19.81
CA GLN A 252 37.94 21.36 -18.60
C GLN A 252 38.67 20.00 -18.63
N TRP A 253 38.04 18.95 -19.17
CA TRP A 253 38.71 17.66 -19.31
C TRP A 253 39.85 17.68 -20.35
N LYS A 254 39.69 18.46 -21.42
CA LYS A 254 40.76 18.65 -22.42
C LYS A 254 41.95 19.47 -21.90
N SER A 255 41.76 20.34 -20.90
CA SER A 255 42.88 21.05 -20.27
C SER A 255 43.65 20.15 -19.29
N LEU A 256 42.97 19.25 -18.58
CA LEU A 256 43.59 18.24 -17.73
C LEU A 256 44.44 17.21 -18.51
N LYS A 257 44.10 16.94 -19.78
CA LYS A 257 44.86 16.06 -20.68
C LYS A 257 46.15 16.67 -21.27
N ARG A 258 46.37 17.99 -21.17
CA ARG A 258 47.48 18.69 -21.85
C ARG A 258 48.60 19.16 -20.90
N GLY A 259 48.52 18.88 -19.61
CA GLY A 259 49.65 19.06 -18.69
C GLY A 259 50.68 17.94 -18.84
N PRO A 260 51.97 18.17 -18.49
CA PRO A 260 52.96 17.11 -18.51
C PRO A 260 52.52 15.96 -17.58
N GLN A 261 52.74 14.71 -18.00
CA GLN A 261 52.55 13.53 -17.17
C GLN A 261 53.46 13.62 -15.93
N GLN A 262 52.95 14.24 -14.86
CA GLN A 262 53.44 14.04 -13.52
C GLN A 262 52.35 13.30 -12.75
N ASP A 263 52.79 12.36 -11.92
CA ASP A 263 51.95 11.54 -11.05
C ASP A 263 50.89 12.40 -10.37
N VAL A 264 49.65 12.27 -10.83
CA VAL A 264 48.49 12.93 -10.22
C VAL A 264 48.24 12.17 -8.92
N THR A 265 48.81 12.65 -7.83
CA THR A 265 48.48 12.16 -6.48
C THR A 265 47.02 12.47 -6.18
N ALA A 266 46.37 11.58 -5.42
CA ALA A 266 44.94 11.67 -5.10
C ALA A 266 44.51 13.01 -4.46
N GLU A 267 45.44 13.78 -3.93
CA GLU A 267 45.22 15.11 -3.35
C GLU A 267 44.94 16.22 -4.38
N ALA A 268 45.41 16.09 -5.64
CA ALA A 268 45.16 17.09 -6.68
C ALA A 268 43.73 17.03 -7.26
N LEU A 269 43.03 15.91 -7.09
CA LEU A 269 41.62 15.71 -7.49
C LEU A 269 40.61 16.17 -6.42
N LEU A 270 41.09 16.57 -5.23
CA LEU A 270 40.26 16.92 -4.06
C LEU A 270 40.03 18.43 -3.87
N GLN A 271 40.44 19.28 -4.82
CA GLN A 271 40.13 20.72 -4.74
C GLN A 271 38.69 20.99 -5.24
N PRO A 272 37.80 21.59 -4.43
CA PRO A 272 36.40 21.78 -4.80
C PRO A 272 36.25 22.85 -5.90
N PRO A 273 35.39 22.65 -6.91
CA PRO A 273 35.11 23.70 -7.88
C PRO A 273 34.11 24.73 -7.30
N MET A 274 34.53 26.00 -7.36
CA MET A 274 33.72 27.24 -7.35
C MET A 274 32.44 27.30 -6.49
N ARG A 275 32.47 28.14 -5.43
CA ARG A 275 31.29 28.84 -4.92
C ARG A 275 30.69 29.70 -6.04
N LEU A 276 29.44 29.46 -6.40
CA LEU A 276 28.64 30.43 -7.16
C LEU A 276 28.45 31.70 -6.32
N LEU A 277 28.50 32.87 -6.96
CA LEU A 277 28.34 34.16 -6.28
C LEU A 277 26.88 34.37 -5.86
N PRO A 278 26.61 35.01 -4.70
CA PRO A 278 25.27 35.04 -4.08
C PRO A 278 24.17 35.64 -4.95
N THR A 279 24.51 36.55 -5.85
CA THR A 279 23.54 37.37 -6.60
C THR A 279 22.87 36.67 -7.77
N GLU A 280 23.41 35.56 -8.28
CA GLU A 280 22.73 34.75 -9.33
C GLU A 280 21.81 33.68 -8.73
N HIS A 281 21.98 33.37 -7.43
CA HIS A 281 21.17 32.41 -6.70
C HIS A 281 19.77 32.98 -6.40
N ASP A 282 19.68 34.26 -6.05
CA ASP A 282 18.42 34.88 -5.63
C ASP A 282 17.44 35.12 -6.80
N THR A 283 17.93 35.47 -7.99
CA THR A 283 17.08 35.66 -9.18
C THR A 283 16.53 34.36 -9.79
N LEU A 284 17.21 33.23 -9.58
CA LEU A 284 16.67 31.91 -9.98
C LEU A 284 15.63 31.45 -8.97
N VAL A 285 15.90 31.58 -7.67
CA VAL A 285 14.98 31.18 -6.59
C VAL A 285 13.66 31.94 -6.62
N GLU A 286 13.64 33.24 -6.93
CA GLU A 286 12.39 34.01 -7.02
C GLU A 286 11.51 33.61 -8.22
N SER A 287 12.09 33.06 -9.30
CA SER A 287 11.33 32.53 -10.44
C SER A 287 10.71 31.14 -10.20
N PHE A 288 11.01 30.50 -9.06
CA PHE A 288 10.52 29.16 -8.69
C PHE A 288 9.42 29.17 -7.60
N ILE A 289 8.88 30.33 -7.22
CA ILE A 289 7.90 30.47 -6.10
C ILE A 289 6.44 30.20 -6.52
N ALA A 290 6.20 29.56 -7.66
CA ALA A 290 4.89 29.00 -7.98
C ALA A 290 4.97 27.47 -7.96
N ILE A 291 4.04 26.75 -7.29
CA ILE A 291 3.92 25.27 -7.16
C ILE A 291 4.67 24.76 -5.90
N ASP A 292 4.09 24.07 -4.92
CA ASP A 292 3.06 23.01 -4.90
C ASP A 292 2.41 22.97 -3.49
N VAL A 293 1.13 22.60 -3.36
CA VAL A 293 0.55 22.02 -2.13
C VAL A 293 -0.37 20.89 -2.52
N LYS A 294 -0.11 19.75 -1.88
CA LYS A 294 -0.83 18.51 -2.08
C LYS A 294 -1.96 18.43 -1.05
N LYS A 295 -3.22 18.48 -1.48
CA LYS A 295 -4.41 18.17 -0.67
C LYS A 295 -5.06 16.91 -1.22
N HIS A 296 -5.52 15.99 -0.39
CA HIS A 296 -6.11 14.72 -0.82
C HIS A 296 -7.57 14.81 -1.27
N LYS A 297 -7.88 14.55 -2.55
CA LYS A 297 -9.24 14.69 -3.09
C LYS A 297 -10.23 13.73 -2.45
N ILE A 298 -9.97 12.42 -2.43
CA ILE A 298 -10.95 11.48 -1.87
C ILE A 298 -11.20 11.71 -0.38
N TYR A 299 -10.14 11.93 0.40
CA TYR A 299 -10.28 12.14 1.85
C TYR A 299 -10.95 13.47 2.17
N LYS A 300 -10.75 14.52 1.36
CA LYS A 300 -11.47 15.78 1.45
C LYS A 300 -12.96 15.59 1.14
N LEU A 301 -13.28 14.91 0.03
CA LEU A 301 -14.66 14.62 -0.36
C LEU A 301 -15.40 13.82 0.74
N GLN A 302 -14.76 12.78 1.29
CA GLN A 302 -15.32 12.01 2.40
C GLN A 302 -15.46 12.82 3.70
N LYS A 303 -14.53 13.76 3.97
CA LYS A 303 -14.67 14.71 5.09
C LYS A 303 -15.84 15.68 4.89
N GLU A 304 -16.14 16.04 3.66
CA GLU A 304 -17.28 16.90 3.28
C GLU A 304 -18.62 16.14 3.19
N GLY A 305 -18.63 14.85 3.53
CA GLY A 305 -19.83 14.01 3.55
C GLY A 305 -20.20 13.37 2.21
N VAL A 306 -19.34 13.48 1.19
CA VAL A 306 -19.60 12.92 -0.14
C VAL A 306 -19.39 11.41 -0.13
N ALA A 307 -20.36 10.68 -0.70
CA ALA A 307 -20.34 9.23 -0.83
C ALA A 307 -20.89 8.78 -2.18
N TYR A 308 -20.57 7.55 -2.56
CA TYR A 308 -20.78 6.99 -3.90
C TYR A 308 -21.43 5.61 -3.79
N ASN A 309 -22.39 5.33 -4.68
CA ASN A 309 -23.17 4.09 -4.62
C ASN A 309 -22.42 2.92 -5.26
N THR A 310 -21.54 3.21 -6.21
CA THR A 310 -20.78 2.21 -6.96
C THR A 310 -19.29 2.33 -6.73
N VAL A 311 -18.56 1.22 -6.93
CA VAL A 311 -17.10 1.22 -6.89
C VAL A 311 -16.55 2.13 -8.00
N GLN A 312 -17.12 2.05 -9.21
CA GLN A 312 -16.67 2.87 -10.34
C GLN A 312 -16.79 4.37 -10.08
N GLU A 313 -17.88 4.84 -9.45
CA GLU A 313 -18.05 6.24 -9.06
C GLU A 313 -16.98 6.69 -8.06
N LEU A 314 -16.72 5.89 -7.03
CA LEU A 314 -15.68 6.17 -6.04
C LEU A 314 -14.28 6.22 -6.67
N ILE A 315 -13.96 5.25 -7.54
CA ILE A 315 -12.68 5.23 -8.25
C ILE A 315 -12.57 6.40 -9.23
N GLY A 316 -13.64 6.78 -9.92
CA GLY A 316 -13.68 7.97 -10.76
C GLY A 316 -13.44 9.27 -9.96
N ALA A 317 -13.95 9.34 -8.73
CA ALA A 317 -13.68 10.46 -7.84
C ALA A 317 -12.22 10.57 -7.40
N LEU A 318 -11.52 9.43 -7.22
CA LEU A 318 -10.07 9.39 -7.07
C LEU A 318 -9.38 9.92 -8.35
N SER A 319 -9.70 9.32 -9.49
CA SER A 319 -9.27 9.78 -10.81
C SER A 319 -10.11 9.10 -11.91
N PRO A 320 -10.67 9.84 -12.89
CA PRO A 320 -11.33 9.23 -14.04
C PRO A 320 -10.42 8.25 -14.78
N GLN A 321 -9.11 8.51 -14.81
CA GLN A 321 -8.14 7.63 -15.45
C GLN A 321 -8.02 6.27 -14.77
N PHE A 322 -8.22 6.19 -13.44
CA PHE A 322 -8.22 4.89 -12.75
C PHE A 322 -9.37 3.99 -13.22
N VAL A 323 -10.50 4.57 -13.65
CA VAL A 323 -11.60 3.80 -14.25
C VAL A 323 -11.18 3.21 -15.60
N GLU A 324 -10.42 3.94 -16.41
CA GLU A 324 -9.88 3.41 -17.67
C GLU A 324 -8.78 2.38 -17.45
N GLU A 325 -7.93 2.57 -16.44
CA GLU A 325 -6.90 1.61 -16.04
C GLU A 325 -7.50 0.29 -15.51
N MET A 326 -8.76 0.25 -15.04
CA MET A 326 -9.46 -0.99 -14.73
C MET A 326 -9.92 -1.77 -15.97
N LYS A 327 -9.96 -1.14 -17.16
CA LYS A 327 -10.42 -1.76 -18.41
C LYS A 327 -9.28 -2.27 -19.28
N THR A 328 -8.04 -1.94 -18.95
CA THR A 328 -6.85 -2.30 -19.71
C THR A 328 -5.93 -3.17 -18.85
N THR A 329 -5.24 -4.15 -19.44
CA THR A 329 -4.28 -4.96 -18.69
C THR A 329 -3.04 -4.12 -18.33
N THR A 330 -2.37 -4.47 -17.23
CA THR A 330 -1.11 -3.84 -16.82
C THR A 330 -0.07 -3.92 -17.93
N LEU A 331 0.00 -5.07 -18.62
CA LEU A 331 0.90 -5.27 -19.75
C LEU A 331 0.64 -4.26 -20.88
N LEU A 332 -0.61 -4.13 -21.32
CA LEU A 332 -0.96 -3.23 -22.42
C LEU A 332 -0.77 -1.76 -22.00
N GLY A 333 -1.28 -1.38 -20.82
CA GLY A 333 -1.22 -0.01 -20.32
C GLY A 333 0.21 0.51 -20.13
N LEU A 334 1.12 -0.34 -19.65
CA LEU A 334 2.54 0.02 -19.52
C LEU A 334 3.27 0.02 -20.88
N LYS A 335 2.94 -0.89 -21.81
CA LYS A 335 3.50 -0.84 -23.17
C LYS A 335 3.10 0.44 -23.89
N GLU A 336 1.85 0.87 -23.78
CA GLU A 336 1.37 2.14 -24.34
C GLU A 336 2.09 3.35 -23.74
N LYS A 337 2.44 3.28 -22.44
CA LYS A 337 3.30 4.28 -21.78
C LYS A 337 4.77 4.17 -22.15
N GLY A 338 5.14 3.26 -23.05
CA GLY A 338 6.50 3.08 -23.56
C GLY A 338 7.45 2.40 -22.58
N PHE A 339 6.96 1.50 -21.73
CA PHE A 339 7.81 0.58 -20.96
C PHE A 339 8.20 -0.62 -21.82
N SER A 340 9.46 -1.07 -21.68
CA SER A 340 9.93 -2.28 -22.37
C SER A 340 9.34 -3.53 -21.75
N ASP A 341 9.15 -4.58 -22.57
CA ASP A 341 8.72 -5.91 -22.12
C ASP A 341 9.53 -6.41 -20.92
N ARG A 342 10.87 -6.27 -20.95
CA ARG A 342 11.74 -6.65 -19.83
C ARG A 342 11.36 -6.01 -18.49
N ILE A 343 10.96 -4.73 -18.47
CA ILE A 343 10.57 -4.05 -17.23
C ILE A 343 9.24 -4.60 -16.74
N VAL A 344 8.30 -4.86 -17.65
CA VAL A 344 6.99 -5.40 -17.29
C VAL A 344 7.12 -6.85 -16.81
N ASP A 345 7.87 -7.67 -17.54
CA ASP A 345 8.04 -9.10 -17.28
C ASP A 345 8.91 -9.39 -16.05
N GLU A 346 9.87 -8.50 -15.73
CA GLU A 346 10.77 -8.71 -14.60
C GLU A 346 10.43 -7.82 -13.42
N LEU A 347 10.42 -6.49 -13.55
CA LEU A 347 10.22 -5.59 -12.40
C LEU A 347 8.76 -5.57 -11.94
N VAL A 348 7.82 -5.36 -12.87
CA VAL A 348 6.39 -5.23 -12.54
C VAL A 348 5.80 -6.59 -12.18
N THR A 349 6.05 -7.62 -12.98
CA THR A 349 5.50 -8.95 -12.71
C THR A 349 6.00 -9.51 -11.38
N THR A 350 7.24 -9.22 -10.97
CA THR A 350 7.74 -9.60 -9.64
C THR A 350 6.91 -9.00 -8.50
N THR A 351 6.46 -7.75 -8.61
CA THR A 351 5.60 -7.16 -7.57
C THR A 351 4.21 -7.80 -7.60
N LEU A 352 3.68 -8.04 -8.81
CA LEU A 352 2.37 -8.68 -9.00
C LEU A 352 2.31 -10.10 -8.45
N THR A 353 3.33 -10.92 -8.68
CA THR A 353 3.39 -12.29 -8.16
C THR A 353 3.50 -12.29 -6.64
N ALA A 354 4.31 -11.41 -6.06
CA ALA A 354 4.50 -11.29 -4.62
C ALA A 354 3.23 -10.80 -3.90
N ASN A 355 2.57 -9.78 -4.45
CA ASN A 355 1.41 -9.13 -3.82
C ASN A 355 0.08 -9.84 -4.14
N TYR A 356 -0.07 -10.29 -5.38
CA TYR A 356 -1.33 -10.75 -5.96
C TYR A 356 -1.23 -12.12 -6.64
N GLY A 357 -0.10 -12.83 -6.57
CA GLY A 357 0.01 -14.20 -7.11
C GLY A 357 -0.40 -14.34 -8.58
N GLN A 358 -0.39 -13.23 -9.33
CA GLN A 358 -0.89 -13.05 -10.69
C GLN A 358 0.18 -12.29 -11.50
N ASN A 359 0.03 -12.25 -12.82
CA ASN A 359 0.98 -11.58 -13.72
C ASN A 359 0.38 -10.29 -14.30
N ALA A 360 1.07 -9.68 -15.26
CA ALA A 360 0.65 -8.42 -15.89
C ALA A 360 -0.64 -8.50 -16.74
N SER A 361 -1.35 -9.64 -16.79
CA SER A 361 -2.68 -9.73 -17.41
C SER A 361 -3.79 -9.12 -16.56
N ILE A 362 -3.53 -8.86 -15.27
CA ILE A 362 -4.48 -8.15 -14.40
C ILE A 362 -4.65 -6.71 -14.89
N HIS A 363 -5.76 -6.05 -14.52
CA HIS A 363 -5.99 -4.68 -14.92
C HIS A 363 -4.94 -3.71 -14.36
N GLU A 364 -4.66 -2.64 -15.11
CA GLU A 364 -3.54 -1.72 -14.87
C GLU A 364 -3.62 -1.05 -13.51
N PHE A 365 -4.81 -0.70 -13.03
CA PHE A 365 -4.94 -0.04 -11.72
C PHE A 365 -4.41 -0.90 -10.55
N VAL A 366 -4.64 -2.22 -10.56
CA VAL A 366 -4.02 -3.11 -9.55
C VAL A 366 -2.52 -3.25 -9.80
N GLY A 367 -2.07 -3.26 -11.06
CA GLY A 367 -0.66 -3.16 -11.40
C GLY A 367 0.02 -1.96 -10.73
N SER A 368 -0.59 -0.79 -10.87
CA SER A 368 -0.17 0.46 -10.24
C SER A 368 -0.08 0.36 -8.71
N VAL A 369 -1.13 -0.17 -8.07
CA VAL A 369 -1.16 -0.39 -6.61
C VAL A 369 -0.07 -1.37 -6.16
N SER A 370 0.16 -2.45 -6.92
CA SER A 370 1.17 -3.44 -6.61
C SER A 370 2.59 -2.87 -6.65
N VAL A 371 2.92 -2.11 -7.70
CA VAL A 371 4.25 -1.51 -7.85
C VAL A 371 4.48 -0.42 -6.80
N ALA A 372 3.45 0.36 -6.45
CA ALA A 372 3.54 1.31 -5.34
C ALA A 372 3.87 0.63 -4.00
N GLY A 373 3.40 -0.61 -3.79
CA GLY A 373 3.73 -1.46 -2.64
C GLY A 373 5.17 -1.99 -2.62
N ALA A 374 6.00 -1.67 -3.62
CA ALA A 374 7.42 -2.03 -3.70
C ALA A 374 8.36 -0.81 -3.60
N GLY A 375 7.83 0.37 -3.28
CA GLY A 375 8.62 1.60 -3.08
C GLY A 375 9.46 1.62 -1.80
N GLY A 376 10.25 2.67 -1.61
CA GLY A 376 10.99 2.91 -0.36
C GLY A 376 10.09 3.42 0.78
N GLY A 377 10.58 3.35 2.03
CA GLY A 377 9.88 3.94 3.19
C GLY A 377 8.68 3.14 3.72
N LEU A 378 8.54 1.89 3.26
CA LEU A 378 7.50 0.97 3.70
C LEU A 378 7.65 0.61 5.18
N TRP A 379 6.53 0.53 5.88
CA TRP A 379 6.50 0.31 7.34
C TRP A 379 5.41 -0.68 7.75
N ALA A 380 5.47 -1.13 9.00
CA ALA A 380 4.43 -1.94 9.63
C ALA A 380 4.15 -1.41 11.05
N VAL A 381 3.05 -1.81 11.67
CA VAL A 381 2.78 -1.46 13.06
C VAL A 381 3.63 -2.34 13.98
N HIS A 382 4.34 -1.74 14.92
CA HIS A 382 5.02 -2.45 15.99
C HIS A 382 3.99 -3.15 16.88
N GLY A 383 4.15 -4.46 17.08
CA GLY A 383 3.16 -5.33 17.72
C GLY A 383 2.13 -5.94 16.75
N GLY A 384 2.15 -5.52 15.48
CA GLY A 384 1.41 -6.11 14.37
C GLY A 384 0.31 -5.22 13.81
N ASN A 385 0.09 -5.30 12.50
CA ASN A 385 -0.92 -4.51 11.76
C ASN A 385 -2.35 -4.80 12.26
N ARG A 386 -2.57 -5.99 12.82
CA ARG A 386 -3.84 -6.39 13.47
C ARG A 386 -4.25 -5.49 14.63
N LEU A 387 -3.31 -4.78 15.25
CA LEU A 387 -3.63 -3.84 16.34
C LEU A 387 -4.55 -2.71 15.85
N VAL A 388 -4.48 -2.30 14.58
CA VAL A 388 -5.34 -1.24 14.04
C VAL A 388 -6.83 -1.61 14.07
N PRO A 389 -7.29 -2.73 13.46
CA PRO A 389 -8.69 -3.13 13.53
C PRO A 389 -9.15 -3.46 14.96
N GLU A 390 -8.28 -3.98 15.82
CA GLU A 390 -8.60 -4.19 17.25
C GLU A 390 -8.94 -2.85 17.94
N ARG A 391 -8.10 -1.83 17.76
CA ARG A 391 -8.33 -0.49 18.35
C ARG A 391 -9.50 0.26 17.74
N LEU A 392 -9.77 0.07 16.46
CA LEU A 392 -10.95 0.62 15.79
C LEU A 392 -12.24 0.06 16.39
N LEU A 393 -12.31 -1.26 16.60
CA LEU A 393 -13.44 -1.91 17.24
C LEU A 393 -13.65 -1.44 18.70
N GLU A 394 -12.57 -1.37 19.48
CA GLU A 394 -12.61 -0.86 20.86
C GLU A 394 -13.16 0.58 20.90
N SER A 395 -12.71 1.42 19.97
CA SER A 395 -13.09 2.84 19.91
C SER A 395 -14.50 3.06 19.36
N SER A 396 -15.03 2.12 18.56
CA SER A 396 -16.39 2.22 18.00
C SER A 396 -17.50 1.88 18.99
N LYS A 397 -17.16 1.29 20.14
CA LYS A 397 -18.11 0.77 21.15
C LYS A 397 -19.12 -0.23 20.56
N ALA A 398 -18.76 -0.90 19.47
CA ALA A 398 -19.63 -1.90 18.86
C ALA A 398 -19.65 -3.19 19.70
N THR A 399 -20.80 -3.85 19.77
CA THR A 399 -20.92 -5.16 20.42
C THR A 399 -20.35 -6.23 19.51
N LEU A 400 -19.26 -6.87 19.93
CA LEU A 400 -18.67 -7.97 19.16
C LEU A 400 -19.40 -9.29 19.43
N TYR A 401 -19.95 -9.88 18.39
CA TYR A 401 -20.46 -11.25 18.37
C TYR A 401 -19.45 -12.15 17.67
N LYS A 402 -18.87 -13.10 18.42
CA LYS A 402 -18.11 -14.22 17.84
C LYS A 402 -19.09 -15.17 17.17
N ALA A 403 -19.49 -14.87 15.95
CA ALA A 403 -20.53 -15.60 15.24
C ALA A 403 -20.27 -15.64 13.74
N ARG A 404 -20.74 -16.72 13.11
CA ARG A 404 -20.90 -16.78 11.66
C ARG A 404 -22.32 -16.39 11.30
N VAL A 405 -22.49 -15.43 10.40
CA VAL A 405 -23.80 -15.15 9.78
C VAL A 405 -24.04 -16.14 8.65
N ALA A 406 -25.22 -16.75 8.64
CA ALA A 406 -25.64 -17.70 7.62
C ALA A 406 -26.65 -17.08 6.65
N ARG A 407 -27.57 -16.23 7.14
CA ARG A 407 -28.61 -15.62 6.32
C ARG A 407 -28.89 -14.17 6.74
N VAL A 408 -29.18 -13.34 5.74
CA VAL A 408 -29.79 -12.01 5.88
C VAL A 408 -31.14 -12.05 5.17
N GLN A 409 -32.21 -11.86 5.92
CA GLN A 409 -33.59 -11.92 5.42
C GLN A 409 -34.22 -10.52 5.45
N LEU A 410 -34.91 -10.13 4.38
CA LEU A 410 -35.69 -8.89 4.34
C LEU A 410 -37.03 -9.06 5.07
N LEU A 411 -37.38 -8.13 5.95
CA LEU A 411 -38.70 -8.07 6.59
C LEU A 411 -39.63 -7.17 5.79
N ASN A 412 -40.51 -7.78 5.00
CA ASN A 412 -41.43 -7.06 4.10
C ASN A 412 -42.34 -6.03 4.81
N ASP A 413 -42.70 -6.27 6.07
CA ASP A 413 -43.62 -5.39 6.81
C ASP A 413 -42.95 -4.14 7.40
N THR A 414 -41.64 -4.18 7.64
CA THR A 414 -40.91 -3.12 8.36
C THR A 414 -39.80 -2.46 7.54
N GLY A 415 -39.38 -3.09 6.44
CA GLY A 415 -38.20 -2.68 5.68
C GLY A 415 -36.88 -2.91 6.41
N GLY A 416 -36.90 -3.61 7.55
CA GLY A 416 -35.72 -4.03 8.30
C GLY A 416 -35.23 -5.43 7.89
N PHE A 417 -34.31 -5.98 8.66
CA PHE A 417 -33.65 -7.25 8.36
C PHE A 417 -33.65 -8.17 9.57
N VAL A 418 -33.70 -9.47 9.30
CA VAL A 418 -33.38 -10.52 10.27
C VAL A 418 -32.03 -11.14 9.89
N ILE A 419 -31.12 -11.21 10.85
CA ILE A 419 -29.85 -11.92 10.71
C ILE A 419 -29.94 -13.24 11.46
N GLU A 420 -29.64 -14.33 10.76
CA GLU A 420 -29.43 -15.64 11.36
C GLU A 420 -27.95 -15.94 11.47
N SER A 421 -27.51 -16.27 12.68
CA SER A 421 -26.12 -16.46 13.02
C SER A 421 -25.89 -17.67 13.92
N THR A 422 -24.71 -18.26 13.84
CA THR A 422 -24.25 -19.30 14.77
C THR A 422 -23.17 -18.69 15.65
N LEU A 423 -23.48 -18.48 16.92
CA LEU A 423 -22.57 -18.00 17.96
C LEU A 423 -21.60 -19.09 18.38
N TYR A 424 -20.36 -18.70 18.65
CA TYR A 424 -19.32 -19.57 19.20
C TYR A 424 -19.01 -19.15 20.63
N ARG A 425 -19.17 -20.08 21.59
CA ARG A 425 -18.79 -19.89 22.99
C ARG A 425 -17.74 -20.90 23.38
N GLU A 426 -16.73 -20.42 24.10
CA GLU A 426 -15.70 -21.28 24.67
C GLU A 426 -16.11 -21.63 26.10
N VAL A 427 -16.44 -22.91 26.34
CA VAL A 427 -16.87 -23.44 27.64
C VAL A 427 -15.99 -24.64 27.96
N ASN A 428 -15.23 -24.58 29.06
CA ASN A 428 -14.33 -25.66 29.49
C ASN A 428 -13.38 -26.17 28.40
N ASN A 429 -12.76 -25.26 27.63
CA ASN A 429 -11.90 -25.56 26.47
C ASN A 429 -12.58 -26.28 25.29
N ASN A 430 -13.91 -26.39 25.28
CA ASN A 430 -14.71 -26.83 24.14
C ASN A 430 -15.42 -25.64 23.48
N ILE A 431 -15.61 -25.73 22.17
CA ILE A 431 -16.39 -24.74 21.41
C ILE A 431 -17.83 -25.24 21.33
N GLU A 432 -18.73 -24.58 22.05
CA GLU A 432 -20.18 -24.75 21.91
C GLU A 432 -20.73 -23.78 20.87
N THR A 433 -21.75 -24.22 20.13
CA THR A 433 -22.42 -23.40 19.11
C THR A 433 -23.89 -23.20 19.46
N GLU A 434 -24.38 -21.97 19.32
CA GLU A 434 -25.78 -21.62 19.53
C GLU A 434 -26.31 -20.84 18.33
N ASN A 435 -27.47 -21.24 17.80
CA ASN A 435 -28.14 -20.48 16.76
C ASN A 435 -28.82 -19.26 17.40
N ASN A 436 -28.65 -18.10 16.76
CA ASN A 436 -29.19 -16.84 17.21
C ASN A 436 -29.80 -16.07 16.03
N THR A 437 -30.91 -15.41 16.32
CA THR A 437 -31.64 -14.57 15.36
C THR A 437 -31.77 -13.17 15.93
N SER A 438 -31.54 -12.14 15.12
CA SER A 438 -31.59 -10.76 15.59
C SER A 438 -32.02 -9.78 14.50
N ASP A 439 -32.86 -8.81 14.88
CA ASP A 439 -33.42 -7.82 13.97
C ASP A 439 -32.53 -6.58 13.84
N TYR A 440 -32.48 -5.98 12.66
CA TYR A 440 -31.67 -4.81 12.34
C TYR A 440 -32.39 -3.84 11.40
N ASP A 441 -32.09 -2.55 11.52
CA ASP A 441 -32.55 -1.53 10.57
C ASP A 441 -31.65 -1.46 9.34
N ILE A 442 -30.35 -1.71 9.52
CA ILE A 442 -29.31 -1.58 8.50
C ILE A 442 -28.34 -2.76 8.62
N VAL A 443 -27.94 -3.32 7.48
CA VAL A 443 -26.93 -4.39 7.40
C VAL A 443 -25.78 -3.95 6.50
N ILE A 444 -24.56 -4.12 6.98
CA ILE A 444 -23.32 -3.81 6.26
C ILE A 444 -22.50 -5.09 6.17
N VAL A 445 -22.28 -5.58 4.96
CA VAL A 445 -21.45 -6.76 4.71
C VAL A 445 -20.01 -6.32 4.45
N ALA A 446 -19.11 -6.75 5.32
CA ALA A 446 -17.66 -6.56 5.25
C ALA A 446 -16.90 -7.88 5.06
N ALA A 447 -17.57 -8.85 4.42
CA ALA A 447 -17.04 -10.15 4.05
C ALA A 447 -17.14 -10.35 2.52
N PRO A 448 -16.29 -11.22 1.93
CA PRO A 448 -16.46 -11.67 0.55
C PRO A 448 -17.82 -12.36 0.35
N LEU A 449 -18.45 -12.08 -0.79
CA LEU A 449 -19.77 -12.63 -1.16
C LEU A 449 -19.72 -13.54 -2.41
N THR A 450 -18.54 -13.76 -2.98
CA THR A 450 -18.35 -14.59 -4.17
C THR A 450 -18.66 -16.06 -3.92
N GLU A 451 -19.06 -16.78 -4.96
CA GLU A 451 -19.51 -18.18 -4.89
C GLU A 451 -18.43 -19.16 -4.40
N ASP A 452 -17.15 -18.86 -4.63
CA ASP A 452 -16.01 -19.65 -4.17
C ASP A 452 -15.78 -19.56 -2.65
N THR A 453 -16.51 -18.66 -1.98
CA THR A 453 -16.54 -18.56 -0.52
C THR A 453 -17.34 -19.74 0.03
N ARG A 454 -16.63 -20.79 0.49
CA ARG A 454 -17.17 -22.08 0.99
C ARG A 454 -18.38 -22.04 1.94
N ARG A 455 -18.65 -20.90 2.58
CA ARG A 455 -19.69 -20.71 3.60
C ARG A 455 -20.35 -19.33 3.47
N GLY A 456 -20.77 -18.98 2.26
CA GLY A 456 -21.44 -17.72 1.93
C GLY A 456 -22.67 -17.39 2.78
N ILE A 457 -23.13 -16.14 2.63
CA ILE A 457 -24.32 -15.59 3.28
C ILE A 457 -25.48 -15.75 2.29
N GLU A 458 -26.57 -16.38 2.75
CA GLU A 458 -27.82 -16.44 2.00
C GLU A 458 -28.57 -15.11 2.14
N PHE A 459 -29.15 -14.62 1.05
CA PHE A 459 -30.05 -13.47 1.05
C PHE A 459 -31.45 -13.94 0.66
N SER A 460 -32.44 -13.78 1.55
CA SER A 460 -33.79 -14.30 1.34
C SER A 460 -34.86 -13.22 1.42
N ASP A 461 -35.98 -13.46 0.73
CA ASP A 461 -37.18 -12.61 0.70
C ASP A 461 -36.95 -11.21 0.12
N PHE A 462 -35.88 -11.03 -0.65
CA PHE A 462 -35.66 -9.82 -1.43
C PHE A 462 -36.42 -9.89 -2.77
N PRO A 463 -36.87 -8.74 -3.30
CA PRO A 463 -37.50 -8.67 -4.63
C PRO A 463 -36.49 -8.75 -5.79
N VAL A 464 -35.20 -8.94 -5.48
CA VAL A 464 -34.09 -9.01 -6.42
C VAL A 464 -33.20 -10.20 -6.09
N ASP A 465 -32.64 -10.84 -7.11
CA ASP A 465 -31.63 -11.86 -6.95
C ASP A 465 -30.24 -11.20 -6.87
N PHE A 466 -29.44 -11.62 -5.89
CA PHE A 466 -28.07 -11.15 -5.75
C PHE A 466 -27.10 -12.09 -6.47
N SER A 467 -26.22 -11.53 -7.29
CA SER A 467 -25.13 -12.25 -7.95
C SER A 467 -23.80 -11.53 -7.71
N PHE A 468 -22.78 -12.28 -7.30
CA PHE A 468 -21.46 -11.76 -6.95
C PHE A 468 -20.39 -12.49 -7.78
N PRO A 469 -20.28 -12.19 -9.08
CA PRO A 469 -19.43 -12.94 -9.99
C PRO A 469 -17.94 -12.73 -9.72
N GLY A 470 -17.17 -13.76 -10.04
CA GLY A 470 -15.73 -13.79 -9.92
C GLY A 470 -15.27 -14.67 -8.75
N GLU A 471 -13.97 -14.91 -8.70
CA GLU A 471 -13.36 -15.81 -7.73
C GLU A 471 -12.23 -15.09 -7.01
N TYR A 472 -11.93 -15.52 -5.78
CA TYR A 472 -10.74 -15.10 -5.08
C TYR A 472 -9.58 -16.02 -5.39
N HIS A 473 -8.43 -15.38 -5.51
CA HIS A 473 -7.16 -16.03 -5.63
C HIS A 473 -6.71 -16.56 -4.26
N ARG A 474 -6.39 -17.86 -4.22
CA ARG A 474 -5.94 -18.53 -3.01
C ARG A 474 -4.47 -18.24 -2.75
N THR A 475 -4.11 -18.01 -1.49
CA THR A 475 -2.70 -17.93 -1.07
C THR A 475 -2.49 -18.75 0.19
N VAL A 476 -1.46 -19.58 0.17
CA VAL A 476 -0.94 -20.27 1.34
C VAL A 476 0.32 -19.55 1.79
N CYS A 477 0.30 -19.08 3.04
CA CYS A 477 1.46 -18.52 3.72
C CYS A 477 2.06 -19.61 4.60
N THR A 478 3.20 -20.15 4.20
CA THR A 478 3.98 -21.09 4.99
C THR A 478 5.07 -20.35 5.74
N MET A 479 5.12 -20.52 7.06
CA MET A 479 6.20 -20.05 7.92
C MET A 479 7.10 -21.23 8.26
N VAL A 480 8.41 -21.07 8.05
CA VAL A 480 9.43 -22.07 8.34
C VAL A 480 10.46 -21.47 9.28
N HIS A 481 10.58 -22.02 10.49
CA HIS A 481 11.71 -21.76 11.36
C HIS A 481 12.84 -22.70 10.95
N GLY A 482 13.89 -22.18 10.32
CA GLY A 482 14.90 -23.02 9.71
C GLY A 482 16.02 -22.26 9.01
N LYS A 483 16.89 -23.02 8.36
CA LYS A 483 18.03 -22.55 7.58
C LYS A 483 17.85 -22.93 6.13
N ILE A 484 17.86 -21.92 5.25
CA ILE A 484 17.76 -22.14 3.81
C ILE A 484 18.98 -22.90 3.29
N ASN A 485 18.71 -23.82 2.36
CA ASN A 485 19.72 -24.46 1.55
C ASN A 485 20.18 -23.49 0.43
N HIS A 486 21.21 -22.69 0.70
CA HIS A 486 21.73 -21.71 -0.26
C HIS A 486 22.20 -22.34 -1.59
N THR A 487 22.63 -23.62 -1.57
CA THR A 487 23.05 -24.34 -2.78
C THR A 487 21.88 -24.70 -3.71
N TRP A 488 20.66 -24.81 -3.17
CA TRP A 488 19.45 -25.00 -3.99
C TRP A 488 19.23 -23.82 -4.95
N PHE A 489 19.55 -22.61 -4.48
CA PHE A 489 19.53 -21.38 -5.27
C PHE A 489 20.82 -21.13 -6.07
N GLY A 490 21.78 -22.07 -6.06
CA GLY A 490 23.05 -21.95 -6.78
C GLY A 490 24.10 -21.04 -6.13
N PHE A 491 23.88 -20.56 -4.90
CA PHE A 491 24.91 -19.82 -4.16
C PHE A 491 26.00 -20.77 -3.66
N LYS A 492 27.26 -20.34 -3.74
CA LYS A 492 28.42 -21.12 -3.25
C LYS A 492 28.64 -20.96 -1.76
N ASP A 493 28.49 -19.73 -1.28
CA ASP A 493 28.72 -19.35 0.11
C ASP A 493 27.40 -18.92 0.76
N GLU A 494 27.18 -19.33 2.00
CA GLU A 494 25.98 -18.99 2.77
C GLU A 494 25.82 -17.48 2.96
N SER A 495 26.92 -16.72 3.04
CA SER A 495 26.90 -15.26 3.17
C SER A 495 26.34 -14.54 1.93
N ASP A 496 26.33 -15.21 0.79
CA ASP A 496 25.79 -14.65 -0.46
C ASP A 496 24.27 -14.82 -0.56
N MET A 497 23.70 -15.69 0.29
CA MET A 497 22.26 -15.93 0.32
C MET A 497 21.48 -14.62 0.57
N LEU A 498 20.39 -14.49 -0.16
CA LEU A 498 19.47 -13.37 -0.10
C LEU A 498 18.50 -13.54 1.07
N ASP A 499 18.03 -12.42 1.61
CA ASP A 499 17.00 -12.40 2.65
C ASP A 499 15.59 -12.52 2.05
N GLY A 500 15.44 -12.24 0.75
CA GLY A 500 14.19 -12.44 0.02
C GLY A 500 14.39 -12.85 -1.43
N VAL A 501 13.44 -13.64 -1.94
CA VAL A 501 13.36 -14.10 -3.31
C VAL A 501 11.95 -13.87 -3.81
N LEU A 502 11.81 -13.09 -4.87
CA LEU A 502 10.55 -12.81 -5.54
C LEU A 502 10.57 -13.43 -6.93
N THR A 503 9.46 -13.99 -7.39
CA THR A 503 9.44 -14.71 -8.67
C THR A 503 8.94 -13.86 -9.83
N THR A 504 9.54 -14.00 -11.01
CA THR A 504 9.10 -13.29 -12.23
C THR A 504 8.11 -14.10 -13.07
N LYS A 505 7.89 -15.38 -12.74
CA LYS A 505 7.03 -16.30 -13.49
C LYS A 505 5.95 -16.93 -12.61
N LEU A 506 4.77 -17.13 -13.19
CA LEU A 506 3.73 -17.96 -12.59
C LEU A 506 4.03 -19.45 -12.77
N GLY A 507 3.37 -20.28 -11.97
CA GLY A 507 3.46 -21.75 -12.07
C GLY A 507 4.66 -22.35 -11.34
N LEU A 508 5.52 -21.53 -10.72
CA LEU A 508 6.55 -22.00 -9.80
C LEU A 508 5.93 -22.49 -8.48
N GLN A 509 6.68 -23.30 -7.73
CA GLN A 509 6.23 -23.90 -6.47
C GLN A 509 5.90 -22.84 -5.41
N PHE A 510 6.49 -21.64 -5.50
CA PHE A 510 6.20 -20.49 -4.65
C PHE A 510 6.21 -19.19 -5.47
N ASN A 511 5.47 -18.18 -5.00
CA ASN A 511 5.43 -16.85 -5.59
C ASN A 511 6.52 -15.93 -4.99
N SER A 512 6.75 -16.05 -3.68
CA SER A 512 7.77 -15.28 -2.97
C SER A 512 8.23 -16.01 -1.71
N LEU A 513 9.48 -15.78 -1.34
CA LEU A 513 10.11 -16.25 -0.11
C LEU A 513 10.81 -15.05 0.55
N GLY A 514 10.71 -14.91 1.87
CA GLY A 514 11.37 -13.81 2.57
C GLY A 514 11.54 -14.06 4.05
N LYS A 515 12.73 -13.75 4.56
CA LYS A 515 13.04 -13.70 5.98
C LYS A 515 12.12 -12.72 6.70
N GLN A 516 11.66 -13.10 7.89
CA GLN A 516 10.71 -12.32 8.66
C GLN A 516 11.28 -11.88 10.00
N ASN A 517 10.95 -10.66 10.39
CA ASN A 517 11.15 -10.15 11.73
C ASN A 517 9.86 -10.28 12.55
N PRO A 518 9.93 -10.63 13.85
CA PRO A 518 8.78 -10.62 14.76
C PRO A 518 8.03 -9.30 14.75
N VAL A 519 6.72 -9.29 14.93
CA VAL A 519 5.89 -8.07 14.88
C VAL A 519 6.31 -7.00 15.88
N ASP A 520 6.90 -7.41 17.01
CA ASP A 520 7.46 -6.56 18.06
C ASP A 520 8.96 -6.26 17.87
N TYR A 521 9.51 -6.53 16.67
CA TYR A 521 10.92 -6.36 16.40
C TYR A 521 11.41 -4.91 16.54
N SER A 522 12.58 -4.77 17.16
CA SER A 522 13.32 -3.53 17.32
C SER A 522 14.82 -3.80 17.21
N SER A 523 15.50 -3.09 16.31
CA SER A 523 16.94 -3.22 16.05
C SER A 523 17.81 -2.91 17.29
N LYS A 524 17.29 -2.17 18.27
CA LYS A 524 18.00 -1.82 19.51
C LYS A 524 17.98 -2.93 20.56
N THR A 525 16.95 -3.77 20.55
CA THR A 525 16.67 -4.71 21.64
C THR A 525 16.79 -6.17 21.21
N ASN A 526 16.63 -6.44 19.91
CA ASN A 526 16.72 -7.80 19.39
C ASN A 526 18.14 -8.07 18.89
N ASN A 527 18.98 -8.59 19.79
CA ASN A 527 20.23 -9.21 19.38
C ASN A 527 19.93 -10.51 18.61
N LYS A 528 20.69 -10.78 17.53
CA LYS A 528 20.66 -12.05 16.76
C LYS A 528 21.18 -13.24 17.59
N ALA A 529 20.55 -13.51 18.73
CA ALA A 529 20.88 -14.63 19.61
C ALA A 529 20.38 -15.97 19.03
N ASN A 530 19.35 -15.94 18.19
CA ASN A 530 18.84 -17.12 17.51
C ASN A 530 19.71 -17.47 16.31
N LYS A 531 20.14 -18.74 16.26
CA LYS A 531 20.97 -19.29 15.18
C LYS A 531 20.18 -19.53 13.88
N LEU A 532 18.86 -19.61 13.97
CA LEU A 532 17.95 -19.88 12.87
C LEU A 532 16.97 -18.73 12.67
N ASP A 533 16.55 -18.56 11.42
CA ASP A 533 15.64 -17.51 10.99
C ASP A 533 14.24 -18.06 10.76
N VAL A 534 13.25 -17.17 10.73
CA VAL A 534 11.89 -17.49 10.29
C VAL A 534 11.69 -16.97 8.87
N TRP A 535 11.25 -17.86 7.99
CA TRP A 535 11.02 -17.60 6.58
C TRP A 535 9.54 -17.69 6.25
N LYS A 536 9.02 -16.70 5.54
CA LYS A 536 7.67 -16.68 5.00
C LYS A 536 7.73 -17.04 3.52
N ILE A 537 6.86 -17.95 3.10
CA ILE A 537 6.74 -18.40 1.73
C ILE A 537 5.29 -18.27 1.31
N PHE A 538 5.01 -17.50 0.26
CA PHE A 538 3.70 -17.45 -0.36
C PHE A 538 3.67 -18.38 -1.56
N ALA A 539 2.63 -19.20 -1.64
CA ALA A 539 2.37 -20.13 -2.73
C ALA A 539 0.87 -20.26 -3.02
N GLN A 540 0.53 -20.82 -4.18
CA GLN A 540 -0.85 -21.07 -4.62
C GLN A 540 -1.49 -22.27 -3.91
N THR A 541 -0.65 -23.21 -3.51
CA THR A 541 -1.02 -24.46 -2.86
C THR A 541 -0.12 -24.68 -1.66
N GLN A 542 -0.55 -25.54 -0.74
CA GLN A 542 0.30 -25.93 0.37
C GLN A 542 1.56 -26.62 -0.16
N LEU A 543 2.72 -26.17 0.32
CA LEU A 543 4.02 -26.71 -0.07
C LEU A 543 4.17 -28.15 0.43
N GLN A 544 4.68 -29.02 -0.44
CA GLN A 544 4.91 -30.41 -0.10
C GLN A 544 6.11 -30.54 0.85
N PRO A 545 6.06 -31.45 1.85
CA PRO A 545 7.19 -31.66 2.77
C PRO A 545 8.51 -31.97 2.06
N GLN A 546 8.46 -32.73 0.97
CA GLN A 546 9.60 -33.04 0.10
C GLN A 546 10.27 -31.75 -0.42
N PHE A 547 9.48 -30.84 -0.99
CA PHE A 547 9.98 -29.58 -1.51
C PHE A 547 10.58 -28.69 -0.40
N LEU A 548 9.95 -28.65 0.77
CA LEU A 548 10.50 -27.93 1.93
C LEU A 548 11.86 -28.50 2.36
N SER A 549 12.04 -29.82 2.32
CA SER A 549 13.31 -30.46 2.66
C SER A 549 14.42 -30.24 1.63
N GLU A 550 14.07 -29.91 0.38
CA GLU A 550 15.03 -29.51 -0.65
C GLU A 550 15.45 -28.04 -0.46
N LEU A 551 14.48 -27.18 -0.15
CA LEU A 551 14.65 -25.74 -0.01
C LEU A 551 15.36 -25.33 1.30
N PHE A 552 15.24 -26.14 2.36
CA PHE A 552 15.85 -25.90 3.66
C PHE A 552 16.80 -27.03 4.06
N SER A 553 18.02 -26.66 4.48
CA SER A 553 19.00 -27.62 5.02
C SER A 553 18.68 -28.02 6.47
N GLU A 554 17.94 -27.19 7.20
CA GLU A 554 17.48 -27.47 8.57
C GLU A 554 16.09 -26.86 8.78
N ILE A 555 15.16 -27.63 9.32
CA ILE A 555 13.80 -27.19 9.69
C ILE A 555 13.56 -27.57 11.15
N LYS A 556 13.12 -26.59 11.96
CA LYS A 556 12.66 -26.82 13.34
C LYS A 556 11.14 -26.85 13.45
N GLU A 557 10.47 -25.96 12.74
CA GLU A 557 9.03 -25.78 12.83
C GLU A 557 8.51 -25.34 11.46
N VAL A 558 7.36 -25.89 11.07
CA VAL A 558 6.60 -25.44 9.89
C VAL A 558 5.17 -25.24 10.32
N THR A 559 4.62 -24.09 10.00
CA THR A 559 3.20 -23.78 10.18
C THR A 559 2.71 -23.04 8.95
N PHE A 560 1.41 -23.05 8.70
CA PHE A 560 0.86 -22.34 7.56
C PHE A 560 -0.56 -21.87 7.82
N ILE A 561 -0.94 -20.85 7.06
CA ILE A 561 -2.32 -20.42 6.95
C ILE A 561 -2.72 -20.37 5.47
N ASN A 562 -3.96 -20.73 5.21
CA ASN A 562 -4.53 -20.80 3.87
C ASN A 562 -5.79 -19.93 3.84
N TRP A 563 -5.86 -19.01 2.90
CA TRP A 563 -7.03 -18.15 2.72
C TRP A 563 -7.22 -17.76 1.25
N LEU A 564 -8.42 -17.26 0.98
CA LEU A 564 -8.74 -16.43 -0.18
C LEU A 564 -8.18 -15.03 0.09
N ALA A 565 -7.11 -14.67 -0.62
CA ALA A 565 -6.28 -13.52 -0.26
C ALA A 565 -6.74 -12.23 -0.93
N TYR A 566 -7.10 -12.30 -2.20
CA TYR A 566 -7.48 -11.17 -3.04
C TYR A 566 -8.27 -11.69 -4.24
N PRO A 567 -9.08 -10.85 -4.91
CA PRO A 567 -9.75 -11.23 -6.15
C PRO A 567 -8.80 -11.75 -7.24
N HIS A 568 -9.33 -12.63 -8.10
CA HIS A 568 -8.73 -12.92 -9.40
C HIS A 568 -9.05 -11.76 -10.34
N TYR A 569 -8.05 -10.96 -10.68
CA TYR A 569 -8.22 -9.72 -11.43
C TYR A 569 -8.13 -9.96 -12.92
N GLU A 570 -9.05 -9.34 -13.65
CA GLU A 570 -9.06 -9.32 -15.10
C GLU A 570 -9.33 -7.88 -15.56
N ALA A 571 -8.87 -7.53 -16.76
CA ALA A 571 -9.22 -6.27 -17.42
C ALA A 571 -10.60 -6.36 -18.08
N LYS A 572 -11.63 -6.61 -17.27
CA LYS A 572 -13.04 -6.65 -17.71
C LYS A 572 -13.85 -5.62 -16.93
N PRO A 573 -14.75 -4.88 -17.58
CA PRO A 573 -15.65 -3.98 -16.88
C PRO A 573 -16.47 -4.75 -15.83
N ARG A 574 -16.54 -4.21 -14.62
CA ARG A 574 -17.37 -4.71 -13.52
C ARG A 574 -18.27 -3.59 -12.99
N LEU A 575 -19.44 -3.97 -12.50
CA LEU A 575 -20.44 -3.04 -11.96
C LEU A 575 -20.64 -3.27 -10.45
N ASP A 576 -19.54 -3.40 -9.71
CA ASP A 576 -19.59 -3.67 -8.27
C ASP A 576 -20.23 -2.51 -7.50
N GLN A 577 -21.18 -2.84 -6.62
CA GLN A 577 -22.02 -1.89 -5.89
C GLN A 577 -21.67 -1.85 -4.40
N PHE A 578 -21.64 -0.67 -3.81
CA PHE A 578 -21.63 -0.50 -2.36
C PHE A 578 -23.03 -0.63 -1.76
N VAL A 579 -24.08 -0.29 -2.52
CA VAL A 579 -25.48 -0.41 -2.12
C VAL A 579 -26.08 -1.63 -2.84
N LEU A 580 -26.35 -2.71 -2.09
CA LEU A 580 -26.97 -3.91 -2.66
C LEU A 580 -28.50 -3.79 -2.69
N PHE A 581 -29.07 -3.23 -1.64
CA PHE A 581 -30.50 -2.93 -1.49
C PHE A 581 -30.64 -1.73 -0.55
N GLU A 582 -31.84 -1.16 -0.44
CA GLU A 582 -32.08 -0.09 0.53
C GLU A 582 -31.69 -0.56 1.95
N ASN A 583 -30.78 0.16 2.61
CA ASN A 583 -30.21 -0.18 3.92
C ASN A 583 -29.38 -1.48 4.00
N LEU A 584 -28.99 -2.06 2.86
CA LEU A 584 -28.07 -3.19 2.75
C LEU A 584 -26.83 -2.80 1.92
N TYR A 585 -25.65 -2.82 2.55
CA TYR A 585 -24.41 -2.33 1.95
C TYR A 585 -23.32 -3.41 1.88
N HIS A 586 -22.37 -3.27 0.94
CA HIS A 586 -21.23 -4.18 0.77
C HIS A 586 -19.90 -3.42 0.66
N ILE A 587 -19.07 -3.50 1.69
CA ILE A 587 -17.77 -2.81 1.73
C ILE A 587 -16.77 -3.49 0.80
N ASN A 588 -16.71 -4.83 0.80
CA ASN A 588 -15.67 -5.59 0.09
C ASN A 588 -15.83 -5.55 -1.44
N ALA A 589 -16.89 -4.95 -1.97
CA ALA A 589 -16.99 -4.57 -3.37
C ALA A 589 -15.75 -3.81 -3.86
N ILE A 590 -15.16 -2.95 -3.00
CA ILE A 590 -13.95 -2.18 -3.34
C ILE A 590 -12.72 -3.04 -3.65
N GLU A 591 -12.67 -4.29 -3.17
CA GLU A 591 -11.55 -5.18 -3.43
C GLU A 591 -11.37 -5.50 -4.90
N TRP A 592 -12.46 -5.45 -5.68
CA TRP A 592 -12.43 -5.65 -7.13
C TRP A 592 -11.76 -4.52 -7.89
N ALA A 593 -11.68 -3.31 -7.31
CA ALA A 593 -10.84 -2.25 -7.85
C ALA A 593 -9.39 -2.41 -7.38
N ALA A 594 -9.15 -2.66 -6.09
CA ALA A 594 -7.86 -3.05 -5.56
C ALA A 594 -7.98 -3.54 -4.12
N SER A 595 -7.45 -4.72 -3.83
CA SER A 595 -7.38 -5.27 -2.48
C SER A 595 -6.13 -4.76 -1.79
N ALA A 596 -6.30 -3.74 -0.94
CA ALA A 596 -5.29 -3.18 -0.05
C ALA A 596 -5.97 -2.63 1.21
N MET A 597 -5.23 -2.55 2.32
CA MET A 597 -5.78 -2.06 3.60
C MET A 597 -6.43 -0.68 3.46
N GLU A 598 -5.74 0.27 2.82
CA GLU A 598 -6.23 1.64 2.62
C GLU A 598 -7.52 1.66 1.78
N MET A 599 -7.59 0.85 0.72
CA MET A 599 -8.78 0.75 -0.13
C MET A 599 -10.00 0.24 0.65
N SER A 600 -9.81 -0.76 1.51
CA SER A 600 -10.87 -1.25 2.40
C SER A 600 -11.35 -0.18 3.39
N ILE A 601 -10.45 0.69 3.88
CA ILE A 601 -10.83 1.79 4.79
C ILE A 601 -11.56 2.89 4.03
N ILE A 602 -11.12 3.25 2.82
CA ILE A 602 -11.82 4.21 1.95
C ILE A 602 -13.24 3.70 1.65
N GLY A 603 -13.39 2.43 1.28
CA GLY A 603 -14.70 1.79 1.08
C GLY A 603 -15.56 1.80 2.34
N ALA A 604 -14.96 1.53 3.50
CA ALA A 604 -15.66 1.59 4.79
C ALA A 604 -16.15 3.00 5.15
N LYS A 605 -15.34 4.04 4.94
CA LYS A 605 -15.77 5.43 5.12
C LYS A 605 -16.89 5.80 4.17
N ASN A 606 -16.79 5.37 2.90
CA ASN A 606 -17.84 5.59 1.90
C ASN A 606 -19.18 4.99 2.35
N VAL A 607 -19.19 3.73 2.78
CA VAL A 607 -20.41 3.07 3.28
C VAL A 607 -20.94 3.73 4.55
N ALA A 608 -20.08 4.11 5.50
CA ALA A 608 -20.51 4.83 6.70
C ALA A 608 -21.21 6.15 6.37
N LEU A 609 -20.72 6.88 5.36
CA LEU A 609 -21.36 8.11 4.87
C LEU A 609 -22.68 7.84 4.13
N LEU A 610 -22.76 6.79 3.31
CA LEU A 610 -24.02 6.37 2.68
C LEU A 610 -25.10 6.10 3.72
N VAL A 611 -24.75 5.31 4.76
CA VAL A 611 -25.63 4.99 5.88
C VAL A 611 -26.09 6.25 6.60
N TYR A 612 -25.16 7.14 6.96
CA TYR A 612 -25.48 8.37 7.68
C TYR A 612 -26.36 9.31 6.86
N ASN A 613 -26.01 9.55 5.60
CA ASN A 613 -26.76 10.44 4.71
C ASN A 613 -28.17 9.90 4.47
N LYS A 614 -28.31 8.58 4.25
CA LYS A 614 -29.60 7.94 4.05
C LYS A 614 -30.48 8.01 5.30
N TRP A 615 -29.92 7.77 6.49
CA TRP A 615 -30.68 7.77 7.75
C TRP A 615 -31.28 9.14 8.08
N TYR A 616 -30.56 10.22 7.80
CA TYR A 616 -31.00 11.60 8.06
C TYR A 616 -31.62 12.29 6.84
N ASP A 617 -31.88 11.56 5.75
CA ASP A 617 -32.39 12.07 4.47
C ASP A 617 -31.60 13.31 3.97
N LEU A 618 -30.28 13.26 4.14
CA LEU A 618 -29.39 14.31 3.68
C LEU A 618 -29.24 14.18 2.16
N LYS A 619 -29.66 15.21 1.43
CA LYS A 619 -29.39 15.30 0.00
C LYS A 619 -27.88 15.32 -0.21
N VAL A 620 -27.36 14.31 -0.88
CA VAL A 620 -25.98 14.31 -1.36
C VAL A 620 -25.88 15.44 -2.37
N ASP A 621 -25.01 16.41 -2.09
CA ASP A 621 -24.77 17.53 -3.00
C ASP A 621 -23.98 17.02 -4.20
N ASP A 622 -24.69 16.60 -5.25
CA ASP A 622 -24.09 16.07 -6.47
C ASP A 622 -23.18 17.09 -7.17
N SER A 623 -23.32 18.39 -6.87
CA SER A 623 -22.40 19.41 -7.38
C SER A 623 -20.96 19.23 -6.85
N LYS A 624 -20.79 18.62 -5.67
CA LYS A 624 -19.48 18.26 -5.11
C LYS A 624 -18.88 17.01 -5.74
N LYS A 625 -19.70 16.16 -6.38
CA LYS A 625 -19.23 14.99 -7.14
C LYS A 625 -18.70 15.43 -8.51
N SER A 626 -19.30 16.46 -9.10
CA SER A 626 -18.90 17.08 -10.35
C SER A 626 -18.05 18.34 -10.11
N HIS A 627 -16.75 18.16 -9.87
CA HIS A 627 -15.76 19.19 -10.23
C HIS A 627 -14.83 18.59 -11.29
N GLU A 628 -15.42 18.34 -12.45
CA GLU A 628 -14.76 18.55 -13.73
C GLU A 628 -14.99 20.03 -14.07
N GLU A 629 -13.96 20.87 -13.93
CA GLU A 629 -13.75 22.09 -14.70
C GLU A 629 -12.44 22.75 -14.21
N LEU A 630 -11.33 22.30 -14.81
CA LEU A 630 -10.19 23.08 -15.35
C LEU A 630 -8.94 22.21 -15.49
#